data_AF-A0A2H6LEX3-F1
#
_entry.id   AF-A0A2H6LEX3-F1
#
_cell.length_a   1.000
_cell.length_b   1.000
_cell.length_c   1.000
_cell.angle_alpha   90.00
_cell.angle_beta   90.00
_cell.angle_gamma   90.00
#
_symmetry.space_group_name_H-M   'P 1'
#
loop_
_entity.id
_entity.type
_entity.pdbx_description
1 polymer ?
#
loop_
_entity_poly.entity_id
_entity_poly.type
_entity_poly.pdbx_seq_one_letter_code
_entity_poly.pdbx_strand_id
1 'polypeptide(L)'
;MPMIEPTLIVDPGFVHHRKIEAIVGKVGTEIINQEVGSIPRQTPDWKKEVAIDHIYSRITLDFCRVNEIKTLQEFLLDECGQLFCSIVDILPCAEIYDSNRPILKCKNIEGVNLKTEFHISSNKIRSETLKSGLNQGGEFAIIAQHYKKEGNTLIFHPLLIGYPYLADSKTGSLLWKKYTGFYQLHLEDFKEFEAVKEYPLPDSFEKMRYIKESVFKRCLGMILKESTPKDWGGESSDFFTSHLHLFERRLSAAFLLKGPAKYSPMTLSHLGKNSDQIVRLSKEPADVLIVQHCHDILPPVIETLKVFATQPSQARHYCVMDGRESLRMLKVFNLLDWAIKESCSSD
;
A
#
# COMPACT_ATOMS: atom_id res chain seq x y z
N MET A 1 10.61 -22.69 -15.08
CA MET A 1 9.47 -21.96 -15.67
C MET A 1 9.83 -20.48 -15.67
N PRO A 2 9.50 -19.69 -16.71
CA PRO A 2 9.68 -18.25 -16.63
C PRO A 2 8.91 -17.74 -15.41
N MET A 3 9.58 -16.97 -14.56
CA MET A 3 8.94 -16.35 -13.40
C MET A 3 7.74 -15.54 -13.90
N ILE A 4 6.56 -15.86 -13.40
CA ILE A 4 5.40 -14.97 -13.51
C ILE A 4 5.81 -13.72 -12.75
N GLU A 5 5.68 -12.55 -13.37
CA GLU A 5 5.78 -11.26 -12.67
C GLU A 5 4.35 -10.73 -12.52
N PRO A 6 3.68 -11.01 -11.39
CA PRO A 6 2.36 -10.49 -11.12
C PRO A 6 2.40 -8.97 -11.02
N THR A 7 1.40 -8.31 -11.58
CA THR A 7 1.12 -6.90 -11.35
C THR A 7 -0.27 -6.73 -10.77
N LEU A 8 -0.40 -5.77 -9.86
CA LEU A 8 -1.71 -5.32 -9.40
C LEU A 8 -2.42 -4.64 -10.58
N ILE A 9 -3.63 -5.08 -10.86
CA ILE A 9 -4.54 -4.46 -11.82
C ILE A 9 -5.86 -4.15 -11.14
N VAL A 10 -6.60 -3.23 -11.74
CA VAL A 10 -7.97 -2.93 -11.35
C VAL A 10 -8.91 -3.46 -12.42
N ASP A 11 -9.78 -4.39 -12.04
CA ASP A 11 -10.90 -4.81 -12.87
C ASP A 11 -12.07 -3.84 -12.65
N PRO A 12 -12.36 -2.94 -13.60
CA PRO A 12 -13.29 -1.85 -13.39
C PRO A 12 -14.75 -2.33 -13.45
N GLY A 13 -15.55 -1.94 -12.45
CA GLY A 13 -17.01 -2.11 -12.50
C GLY A 13 -17.79 -0.79 -12.55
N PHE A 14 -17.11 0.32 -12.24
CA PHE A 14 -17.61 1.69 -12.32
C PHE A 14 -16.54 2.58 -12.93
N VAL A 15 -16.87 3.29 -14.02
CA VAL A 15 -15.98 4.25 -14.68
C VAL A 15 -16.75 5.50 -15.06
N HIS A 16 -16.24 6.67 -14.65
CA HIS A 16 -16.84 7.96 -14.96
C HIS A 16 -16.09 8.68 -16.10
N HIS A 17 -16.26 8.21 -17.34
CA HIS A 17 -15.54 8.71 -18.53
C HIS A 17 -15.39 10.23 -18.59
N ARG A 18 -16.50 10.98 -18.57
CA ARG A 18 -16.48 12.45 -18.67
C ARG A 18 -15.66 13.15 -17.57
N LYS A 19 -15.64 12.62 -16.35
CA LYS A 19 -14.85 13.21 -15.26
C LYS A 19 -13.39 12.84 -15.41
N ILE A 20 -13.09 11.62 -15.86
CA ILE A 20 -11.73 11.20 -16.18
C ILE A 20 -11.15 12.11 -17.26
N GLU A 21 -11.83 12.31 -18.39
CA GLU A 21 -11.39 13.23 -19.46
C GLU A 21 -11.09 14.64 -18.94
N ALA A 22 -11.95 15.17 -18.07
CA ALA A 22 -11.75 16.48 -17.45
C ALA A 22 -10.50 16.54 -16.56
N ILE A 23 -10.15 15.44 -15.89
CA ILE A 23 -9.02 15.35 -14.96
C ILE A 23 -7.71 15.10 -15.70
N VAL A 24 -7.68 14.17 -16.65
CA VAL A 24 -6.49 13.87 -17.44
C VAL A 24 -6.18 14.96 -18.47
N GLY A 25 -7.15 15.85 -18.72
CA GLY A 25 -7.00 16.99 -19.60
C GLY A 25 -6.92 16.60 -21.08
N LYS A 26 -6.57 17.58 -21.92
CA LYS A 26 -6.54 17.42 -23.39
C LYS A 26 -5.61 16.31 -23.85
N VAL A 27 -4.37 16.30 -23.34
CA VAL A 27 -3.35 15.32 -23.72
C VAL A 27 -3.79 13.90 -23.33
N GLY A 28 -4.27 13.69 -22.10
CA GLY A 28 -4.77 12.38 -21.68
C GLY A 28 -5.99 11.93 -22.48
N THR A 29 -6.88 12.85 -22.84
CA THR A 29 -8.06 12.57 -23.66
C THR A 29 -7.67 12.17 -25.10
N GLU A 30 -6.64 12.79 -25.68
CA GLU A 30 -6.10 12.40 -26.99
C GLU A 30 -5.55 10.97 -26.97
N ILE A 31 -4.82 10.59 -25.90
CA ILE A 31 -4.30 9.22 -25.72
C ILE A 31 -5.47 8.22 -25.58
N ILE A 32 -6.48 8.54 -24.77
CA ILE A 32 -7.70 7.71 -24.64
C ILE A 32 -8.35 7.50 -26.01
N ASN A 33 -8.58 8.58 -26.76
CA ASN A 33 -9.23 8.50 -28.06
C ASN A 33 -8.43 7.68 -29.08
N GLN A 34 -7.11 7.80 -29.07
CA GLN A 34 -6.23 7.02 -29.93
C GLN A 34 -6.36 5.52 -29.64
N GLU A 35 -6.37 5.13 -28.36
CA GLU A 35 -6.48 3.72 -27.99
C GLU A 35 -7.88 3.16 -28.18
N VAL A 36 -8.93 3.92 -27.86
CA VAL A 36 -10.30 3.52 -28.17
C VAL A 36 -10.49 3.35 -29.68
N GLY A 37 -9.85 4.20 -30.50
CA GLY A 37 -9.83 4.09 -31.95
C GLY A 37 -9.09 2.86 -32.48
N SER A 38 -8.19 2.26 -31.69
CA SER A 38 -7.45 1.05 -32.04
C SER A 38 -8.24 -0.25 -31.84
N ILE A 39 -9.40 -0.18 -31.16
CA ILE A 39 -10.26 -1.34 -30.95
C ILE A 39 -10.76 -1.85 -32.31
N PRO A 40 -10.60 -3.15 -32.64
CA PRO A 40 -11.01 -3.68 -33.94
C PRO A 40 -12.48 -3.42 -34.22
N ARG A 41 -12.81 -2.96 -35.44
CA ARG A 41 -14.18 -2.56 -35.83
C ARG A 41 -15.20 -3.70 -35.70
N GLN A 42 -14.75 -4.94 -35.87
CA GLN A 42 -15.56 -6.15 -35.74
C GLN A 42 -15.82 -6.59 -34.29
N THR A 43 -15.30 -5.86 -33.28
CA THR A 43 -15.50 -6.18 -31.87
C THR A 43 -16.98 -5.97 -31.48
N PRO A 44 -17.67 -6.98 -30.91
CA PRO A 44 -19.03 -6.81 -30.42
C PRO A 44 -19.18 -5.66 -29.43
N ASP A 45 -20.31 -4.95 -29.44
CA ASP A 45 -20.52 -3.74 -28.64
C ASP A 45 -20.24 -3.96 -27.14
N TRP A 46 -20.74 -5.06 -26.57
CA TRP A 46 -20.50 -5.38 -25.16
C TRP A 46 -19.01 -5.58 -24.83
N LYS A 47 -18.22 -6.17 -25.73
CA LYS A 47 -16.76 -6.32 -25.56
C LYS A 47 -16.05 -4.98 -25.72
N LYS A 48 -16.55 -4.15 -26.63
CA LYS A 48 -16.01 -2.82 -26.88
C LYS A 48 -16.20 -1.91 -25.67
N GLU A 49 -17.36 -1.93 -25.02
CA GLU A 49 -17.61 -1.16 -23.80
C GLU A 49 -16.66 -1.55 -22.66
N VAL A 50 -16.48 -2.85 -22.42
CA VAL A 50 -15.53 -3.36 -21.43
C VAL A 50 -14.10 -2.94 -21.77
N ALA A 51 -13.68 -3.07 -23.03
CA ALA A 51 -12.36 -2.64 -23.47
C ALA A 51 -12.12 -1.14 -23.26
N ILE A 52 -13.13 -0.30 -23.52
CA ILE A 52 -13.09 1.14 -23.24
C ILE A 52 -12.88 1.38 -21.74
N ASP A 53 -13.64 0.71 -20.87
CA ASP A 53 -13.52 0.87 -19.41
C ASP A 53 -12.12 0.50 -18.91
N HIS A 54 -11.50 -0.55 -19.45
CA HIS A 54 -10.11 -0.90 -19.14
C HIS A 54 -9.11 0.15 -19.63
N ILE A 55 -9.28 0.71 -20.83
CA ILE A 55 -8.42 1.79 -21.36
C ILE A 55 -8.49 3.01 -20.42
N TYR A 56 -9.69 3.45 -20.07
CA TYR A 56 -9.90 4.56 -19.14
C TYR A 56 -9.25 4.28 -17.77
N SER A 57 -9.45 3.08 -17.24
CA SER A 57 -8.90 2.68 -15.93
C SER A 57 -7.37 2.72 -15.93
N ARG A 58 -6.74 2.13 -16.95
CA ARG A 58 -5.28 2.09 -17.09
C ARG A 58 -4.68 3.49 -17.21
N ILE A 59 -5.25 4.33 -18.08
CA ILE A 59 -4.78 5.71 -18.27
C ILE A 59 -4.98 6.55 -17.01
N THR A 60 -6.08 6.35 -16.27
CA THR A 60 -6.31 7.06 -14.99
C THR A 60 -5.31 6.62 -13.92
N LEU A 61 -4.95 5.33 -13.86
CA LEU A 61 -3.93 4.83 -12.95
C LEU A 61 -2.54 5.37 -13.30
N ASP A 62 -2.19 5.42 -14.59
CA ASP A 62 -0.95 6.05 -15.06
C ASP A 62 -0.90 7.54 -14.72
N PHE A 63 -2.02 8.27 -14.91
CA PHE A 63 -2.13 9.65 -14.46
C PHE A 63 -1.89 9.79 -12.96
N CYS A 64 -2.47 8.88 -12.15
CA CYS A 64 -2.26 8.88 -10.70
C CYS A 64 -0.80 8.66 -10.33
N ARG A 65 -0.12 7.74 -11.00
CA ARG A 65 1.31 7.44 -10.79
C ARG A 65 2.19 8.65 -11.13
N VAL A 66 1.99 9.24 -12.31
CA VAL A 66 2.82 10.36 -12.80
C VAL A 66 2.65 11.61 -11.94
N ASN A 67 1.45 11.84 -11.40
CA ASN A 67 1.15 13.00 -10.55
C ASN A 67 1.30 12.71 -9.06
N GLU A 68 1.88 11.55 -8.69
CA GLU A 68 2.11 11.14 -7.30
C GLU A 68 0.84 11.30 -6.43
N ILE A 69 -0.30 10.88 -6.98
CA ILE A 69 -1.59 11.02 -6.32
C ILE A 69 -1.58 10.19 -5.03
N LYS A 70 -1.94 10.82 -3.92
CA LYS A 70 -1.92 10.22 -2.58
C LYS A 70 -2.93 9.08 -2.42
N THR A 71 -2.68 8.21 -1.45
CA THR A 71 -3.69 7.29 -0.90
C THR A 71 -4.76 8.04 -0.09
N LEU A 72 -5.86 7.37 0.23
CA LEU A 72 -6.92 7.97 1.07
C LEU A 72 -6.38 8.28 2.49
N GLN A 73 -5.56 7.40 3.04
CA GLN A 73 -4.94 7.53 4.35
C GLN A 73 -4.02 8.75 4.39
N GLU A 74 -3.17 8.94 3.38
CA GLU A 74 -2.34 10.15 3.25
C GLU A 74 -3.19 11.41 3.10
N PHE A 75 -4.26 11.36 2.29
CA PHE A 75 -5.18 12.49 2.13
C PHE A 75 -5.82 12.89 3.46
N LEU A 76 -6.22 11.91 4.28
CA LEU A 76 -6.88 12.13 5.56
C LEU A 76 -5.93 12.65 6.65
N LEU A 77 -4.65 12.28 6.58
CA LEU A 77 -3.62 12.76 7.51
C LEU A 77 -3.14 14.17 7.16
N ASP A 78 -2.98 14.48 5.88
CA ASP A 78 -2.51 15.80 5.41
C ASP A 78 -3.66 16.82 5.24
N GLU A 79 -4.92 16.38 5.20
CA GLU A 79 -6.12 17.14 4.81
C GLU A 79 -5.95 17.96 3.52
N CYS A 80 -5.11 17.49 2.59
CA CYS A 80 -4.71 18.25 1.41
C CYS A 80 -4.66 17.37 0.15
N GLY A 81 -5.36 17.82 -0.89
CA GLY A 81 -5.37 17.22 -2.21
C GLY A 81 -6.70 17.43 -2.93
N GLN A 82 -6.76 17.06 -4.20
CA GLN A 82 -8.01 17.03 -4.99
C GLN A 82 -8.43 15.62 -5.38
N LEU A 83 -7.49 14.68 -5.41
CA LEU A 83 -7.70 13.29 -5.81
C LEU A 83 -7.01 12.38 -4.81
N PHE A 84 -7.51 11.15 -4.68
CA PHE A 84 -6.75 10.04 -4.12
C PHE A 84 -6.86 8.81 -5.03
N CYS A 85 -5.89 7.91 -4.92
CA CYS A 85 -5.89 6.57 -5.51
C CYS A 85 -5.53 5.57 -4.42
N SER A 86 -6.44 4.65 -4.07
CA SER A 86 -6.23 3.74 -2.93
C SER A 86 -7.05 2.46 -3.07
N ILE A 87 -6.60 1.40 -2.40
CA ILE A 87 -7.51 0.31 -2.02
C ILE A 87 -8.20 0.74 -0.71
N VAL A 88 -9.52 0.59 -0.65
CA VAL A 88 -10.37 1.10 0.42
C VAL A 88 -11.34 0.00 0.87
N ASP A 89 -11.50 -0.15 2.18
CA ASP A 89 -12.49 -1.04 2.78
C ASP A 89 -13.85 -0.34 2.87
N ILE A 90 -14.79 -0.77 2.02
CA ILE A 90 -16.14 -0.23 1.91
C ILE A 90 -17.10 -1.05 2.76
N LEU A 91 -17.89 -0.37 3.57
CA LEU A 91 -18.97 -0.98 4.36
C LEU A 91 -20.10 -1.46 3.44
N PRO A 92 -20.85 -2.52 3.82
CA PRO A 92 -22.00 -3.01 3.07
C PRO A 92 -23.00 -1.89 2.73
N CYS A 93 -23.42 -1.82 1.46
CA CYS A 93 -24.36 -0.80 0.96
C CYS A 93 -25.56 -1.43 0.25
N ALA A 94 -26.63 -1.72 0.99
CA ALA A 94 -27.86 -2.31 0.44
C ALA A 94 -28.58 -1.39 -0.56
N GLU A 95 -28.47 -0.07 -0.37
CA GLU A 95 -29.06 0.95 -1.24
C GLU A 95 -28.56 0.90 -2.69
N ILE A 96 -27.51 0.14 -2.98
CA ILE A 96 -26.93 0.00 -4.32
C ILE A 96 -27.94 -0.53 -5.35
N TYR A 97 -28.95 -1.30 -4.91
CA TYR A 97 -29.99 -1.86 -5.77
C TYR A 97 -31.22 -0.96 -5.90
N ASP A 98 -31.53 -0.19 -4.85
CA ASP A 98 -32.79 0.55 -4.74
C ASP A 98 -32.65 2.05 -5.03
N SER A 99 -31.42 2.57 -5.05
CA SER A 99 -31.13 4.00 -5.23
C SER A 99 -30.39 4.31 -6.54
N ASN A 100 -30.79 5.41 -7.18
CA ASN A 100 -30.05 5.99 -8.31
C ASN A 100 -28.76 6.71 -7.88
N ARG A 101 -28.66 7.07 -6.59
CA ARG A 101 -27.52 7.79 -5.99
C ARG A 101 -27.16 7.21 -4.62
N PRO A 102 -26.65 5.97 -4.57
CA PRO A 102 -26.24 5.37 -3.32
C PRO A 102 -24.99 6.08 -2.76
N ILE A 103 -24.88 6.09 -1.44
CA ILE A 103 -23.72 6.62 -0.71
C ILE A 103 -22.94 5.45 -0.14
N LEU A 104 -21.73 5.23 -0.66
CA LEU A 104 -20.83 4.24 -0.09
C LEU A 104 -20.08 4.84 1.09
N LYS A 105 -19.91 4.08 2.16
CA LYS A 105 -19.19 4.51 3.36
C LYS A 105 -17.92 3.69 3.52
N CYS A 106 -16.82 4.35 3.82
CA CYS A 106 -15.56 3.70 4.15
C CYS A 106 -15.57 3.25 5.61
N LYS A 107 -14.90 2.14 5.92
CA LYS A 107 -14.53 1.80 7.30
C LYS A 107 -13.65 2.92 7.87
N ASN A 108 -13.84 3.26 9.14
CA ASN A 108 -13.04 4.31 9.79
C ASN A 108 -11.57 3.88 9.85
N ILE A 109 -10.67 4.85 9.61
CA ILE A 109 -9.23 4.67 9.79
C ILE A 109 -8.89 5.07 11.22
N GLU A 110 -8.19 4.20 11.94
CA GLU A 110 -7.82 4.47 13.33
C GLU A 110 -6.93 5.70 13.45
N GLY A 111 -7.18 6.52 14.47
CA GLY A 111 -6.46 7.79 14.68
C GLY A 111 -6.94 8.94 13.80
N VAL A 112 -7.87 8.70 12.86
CA VAL A 112 -8.49 9.73 12.03
C VAL A 112 -9.93 9.94 12.47
N ASN A 113 -10.28 11.18 12.83
CA ASN A 113 -11.64 11.51 13.22
C ASN A 113 -12.59 11.69 12.03
N LEU A 114 -12.07 11.91 10.82
CA LEU A 114 -12.86 12.16 9.62
C LEU A 114 -13.53 10.88 9.08
N LYS A 115 -14.80 11.00 8.73
CA LYS A 115 -15.55 9.98 7.97
C LYS A 115 -15.38 10.22 6.48
N THR A 116 -15.45 9.14 5.70
CA THR A 116 -15.33 9.21 4.24
C THR A 116 -16.57 8.62 3.57
N GLU A 117 -17.18 9.40 2.67
CA GLU A 117 -18.32 9.00 1.85
C GLU A 117 -18.01 9.12 0.36
N PHE A 118 -18.54 8.18 -0.42
CA PHE A 118 -18.48 8.19 -1.88
C PHE A 118 -19.88 8.31 -2.46
N HIS A 119 -20.13 9.43 -3.12
CA HIS A 119 -21.42 9.70 -3.75
C HIS A 119 -21.33 9.26 -5.21
N ILE A 120 -22.03 8.17 -5.54
CA ILE A 120 -21.99 7.57 -6.88
C ILE A 120 -23.36 7.66 -7.56
N SER A 121 -23.39 7.35 -8.85
CA SER A 121 -24.64 7.12 -9.57
C SER A 121 -24.66 5.67 -10.05
N SER A 122 -25.68 4.91 -9.64
CA SER A 122 -25.75 3.47 -9.91
C SER A 122 -25.85 3.13 -11.41
N ASN A 123 -26.30 4.08 -12.23
CA ASN A 123 -26.32 3.95 -13.70
C ASN A 123 -24.93 3.83 -14.34
N LYS A 124 -23.86 4.15 -13.60
CA LYS A 124 -22.46 3.99 -14.05
C LYS A 124 -21.86 2.65 -13.59
N ILE A 125 -22.60 1.86 -12.81
CA ILE A 125 -22.18 0.51 -12.46
C ILE A 125 -22.65 -0.41 -13.57
N ARG A 126 -21.69 -0.96 -14.32
CA ARG A 126 -21.95 -1.84 -15.47
C ARG A 126 -21.85 -3.31 -15.12
N SER A 127 -21.20 -3.64 -14.01
CA SER A 127 -20.98 -5.00 -13.55
C SER A 127 -21.92 -5.36 -12.40
N GLU A 128 -22.74 -6.40 -12.59
CA GLU A 128 -23.55 -6.99 -11.52
C GLU A 128 -22.66 -7.56 -10.40
N THR A 129 -21.47 -8.05 -10.74
CA THR A 129 -20.47 -8.47 -9.75
C THR A 129 -20.09 -7.30 -8.84
N LEU A 130 -19.80 -6.12 -9.40
CA LEU A 130 -19.48 -4.94 -8.58
C LEU A 130 -20.66 -4.53 -7.69
N LYS A 131 -21.90 -4.52 -8.20
CA LYS A 131 -23.08 -4.23 -7.36
C LYS A 131 -23.18 -5.20 -6.18
N SER A 132 -23.03 -6.50 -6.45
CA SER A 132 -23.06 -7.54 -5.42
C SER A 132 -21.95 -7.35 -4.38
N GLY A 133 -20.74 -7.02 -4.83
CA GLY A 133 -19.62 -6.72 -3.94
C GLY A 133 -19.88 -5.50 -3.07
N LEU A 134 -20.33 -4.38 -3.64
CA LEU A 134 -20.65 -3.17 -2.88
C LEU A 134 -21.79 -3.38 -1.88
N ASN A 135 -22.77 -4.23 -2.23
CA ASN A 135 -23.82 -4.65 -1.31
C ASN A 135 -23.28 -5.42 -0.10
N GLN A 136 -22.27 -6.27 -0.31
CA GLN A 136 -21.64 -7.06 0.77
C GLN A 136 -20.53 -6.31 1.52
N GLY A 137 -19.97 -5.26 0.93
CA GLY A 137 -18.77 -4.58 1.42
C GLY A 137 -17.49 -5.35 1.11
N GLY A 138 -16.35 -4.73 1.39
CA GLY A 138 -15.02 -5.30 1.16
C GLY A 138 -14.03 -4.32 0.55
N GLU A 139 -12.93 -4.84 0.02
CA GLU A 139 -11.83 -4.03 -0.51
C GLU A 139 -12.00 -3.71 -2.00
N PHE A 140 -11.99 -2.42 -2.32
CA PHE A 140 -12.11 -1.93 -3.70
C PHE A 140 -10.97 -0.96 -4.00
N ALA A 141 -10.44 -1.05 -5.22
CA ALA A 141 -9.57 -0.02 -5.75
C ALA A 141 -10.44 1.17 -6.19
N ILE A 142 -10.18 2.34 -5.62
CA ILE A 142 -10.95 3.56 -5.85
C ILE A 142 -10.01 4.70 -6.24
N ILE A 143 -10.38 5.39 -7.30
CA ILE A 143 -9.86 6.73 -7.62
C ILE A 143 -11.02 7.69 -7.49
N ALA A 144 -10.91 8.70 -6.63
CA ALA A 144 -12.00 9.63 -6.42
C ALA A 144 -11.52 11.06 -6.19
N GLN A 145 -12.36 12.00 -6.60
CA GLN A 145 -12.14 13.43 -6.43
C GLN A 145 -12.80 13.94 -5.17
N HIS A 146 -12.06 14.67 -4.35
CA HIS A 146 -12.61 15.38 -3.21
C HIS A 146 -13.61 16.43 -3.68
N TYR A 147 -14.83 16.38 -3.14
CA TYR A 147 -15.89 17.31 -3.49
C TYR A 147 -16.07 18.39 -2.43
N LYS A 148 -16.33 17.99 -1.19
CA LYS A 148 -16.52 18.90 -0.06
C LYS A 148 -16.36 18.20 1.29
N LYS A 149 -16.16 19.01 2.32
CA LYS A 149 -16.22 18.61 3.74
C LYS A 149 -17.53 19.11 4.35
N GLU A 150 -18.27 18.23 5.01
CA GLU A 150 -19.48 18.55 5.77
C GLU A 150 -19.29 18.10 7.22
N GLY A 151 -19.02 19.07 8.11
CA GLY A 151 -18.65 18.78 9.49
C GLY A 151 -17.41 17.90 9.55
N ASN A 152 -17.59 16.65 9.98
CA ASN A 152 -16.54 15.66 10.13
C ASN A 152 -16.58 14.57 9.02
N THR A 153 -17.29 14.83 7.93
CA THR A 153 -17.41 13.91 6.79
C THR A 153 -16.79 14.54 5.55
N LEU A 154 -15.87 13.84 4.90
CA LEU A 154 -15.37 14.16 3.58
C LEU A 154 -16.17 13.40 2.53
N ILE A 155 -16.65 14.13 1.52
CA ILE A 155 -17.43 13.59 0.43
C ILE A 155 -16.57 13.58 -0.83
N PHE A 156 -16.52 12.42 -1.46
CA PHE A 156 -15.77 12.18 -2.69
C PHE A 156 -16.71 11.75 -3.82
N HIS A 157 -16.31 12.10 -5.04
CA HIS A 157 -16.93 11.62 -6.25
C HIS A 157 -15.99 10.64 -6.97
N PRO A 158 -16.33 9.35 -7.00
CA PRO A 158 -15.51 8.36 -7.70
C PRO A 158 -15.40 8.61 -9.19
N LEU A 159 -14.21 8.33 -9.70
CA LEU A 159 -13.85 8.26 -11.12
C LEU A 159 -13.79 6.80 -11.56
N LEU A 160 -13.23 5.95 -10.70
CA LEU A 160 -13.01 4.53 -10.91
C LEU A 160 -13.34 3.79 -9.62
N ILE A 161 -14.11 2.70 -9.73
CA ILE A 161 -14.23 1.67 -8.68
C ILE A 161 -14.08 0.31 -9.36
N GLY A 162 -13.21 -0.52 -8.81
CA GLY A 162 -12.98 -1.87 -9.32
C GLY A 162 -12.35 -2.80 -8.31
N TYR A 163 -12.19 -4.06 -8.70
CA TYR A 163 -11.56 -5.07 -7.88
C TYR A 163 -10.04 -5.06 -8.06
N PRO A 164 -9.26 -5.05 -6.96
CA PRO A 164 -7.82 -5.22 -7.03
C PRO A 164 -7.48 -6.70 -7.24
N TYR A 165 -6.96 -7.03 -8.42
CA TYR A 165 -6.50 -8.39 -8.75
C TYR A 165 -5.04 -8.41 -9.12
N LEU A 166 -4.44 -9.60 -9.04
CA LEU A 166 -3.16 -9.86 -9.66
C LEU A 166 -3.39 -10.35 -11.08
N ALA A 167 -2.61 -9.86 -12.02
CA ALA A 167 -2.52 -10.40 -13.37
C ALA A 167 -1.07 -10.70 -13.73
N ASP A 168 -0.86 -11.70 -14.57
CA ASP A 168 0.43 -11.95 -15.19
C ASP A 168 0.78 -10.79 -16.13
N SER A 169 1.92 -10.14 -15.90
CA SER A 169 2.35 -8.96 -16.67
C SER A 169 2.56 -9.22 -18.18
N LYS A 170 2.84 -10.47 -18.58
CA LYS A 170 3.09 -10.84 -19.98
C LYS A 170 1.82 -11.23 -20.72
N THR A 171 0.96 -12.00 -20.07
CA THR A 171 -0.26 -12.55 -20.70
C THR A 171 -1.52 -11.74 -20.37
N GLY A 172 -1.49 -10.93 -19.32
CA GLY A 172 -2.66 -10.25 -18.77
C GLY A 172 -3.64 -11.17 -18.05
N SER A 173 -3.33 -12.46 -17.92
CA SER A 173 -4.22 -13.45 -17.31
C SER A 173 -4.36 -13.19 -15.81
N LEU A 174 -5.61 -13.22 -15.31
CA LEU A 174 -5.89 -13.11 -13.89
C LEU A 174 -5.26 -14.27 -13.12
N LEU A 175 -4.61 -13.93 -12.02
CA LEU A 175 -4.04 -14.88 -11.07
C LEU A 175 -5.01 -15.03 -9.90
N TRP A 176 -5.42 -16.27 -9.63
CA TRP A 176 -6.30 -16.62 -8.51
C TRP A 176 -5.56 -16.62 -7.17
N LYS A 177 -4.75 -15.59 -6.91
CA LYS A 177 -4.03 -15.34 -5.66
C LYS A 177 -4.43 -13.97 -5.14
N LYS A 178 -4.71 -13.88 -3.83
CA LYS A 178 -4.97 -12.58 -3.19
C LYS A 178 -3.74 -11.69 -3.33
N TYR A 179 -3.93 -10.45 -3.79
CA TYR A 179 -2.84 -9.48 -3.92
C TYR A 179 -2.11 -9.25 -2.60
N THR A 180 -2.83 -9.30 -1.47
CA THR A 180 -2.26 -9.14 -0.13
C THR A 180 -1.17 -10.17 0.16
N GLY A 181 -1.42 -11.45 -0.10
CA GLY A 181 -0.44 -12.53 0.10
C GLY A 181 0.66 -12.58 -0.97
N PHE A 182 0.66 -11.66 -1.94
CA PHE A 182 1.75 -11.50 -2.90
C PHE A 182 2.64 -10.30 -2.54
N TYR A 183 2.04 -9.17 -2.17
CA TYR A 183 2.79 -7.96 -1.81
C TYR A 183 3.34 -7.99 -0.38
N GLN A 184 2.71 -8.75 0.52
CA GLN A 184 3.28 -9.00 1.84
C GLN A 184 4.44 -10.00 1.74
N LEU A 185 5.62 -9.58 2.19
CA LEU A 185 6.82 -10.39 2.33
C LEU A 185 7.12 -10.64 3.81
N HIS A 186 7.77 -11.75 4.06
CA HIS A 186 8.35 -12.12 5.34
C HIS A 186 9.87 -11.97 5.28
N LEU A 187 10.50 -11.92 6.45
CA LEU A 187 11.95 -11.73 6.54
C LEU A 187 12.70 -12.83 5.76
N GLU A 188 12.23 -14.07 5.87
CA GLU A 188 12.79 -15.23 5.16
C GLU A 188 12.66 -15.21 3.63
N ASP A 189 11.83 -14.32 3.06
CA ASP A 189 11.68 -14.22 1.60
C ASP A 189 12.89 -13.54 0.95
N PHE A 190 13.66 -12.76 1.71
CA PHE A 190 14.87 -12.11 1.22
C PHE A 190 16.08 -13.02 1.40
N LYS A 191 16.92 -13.11 0.36
CA LYS A 191 18.12 -13.95 0.38
C LYS A 191 19.08 -13.59 1.53
N GLU A 192 19.24 -12.30 1.80
CA GLU A 192 20.12 -11.78 2.86
C GLU A 192 19.72 -12.29 4.25
N PHE A 193 18.44 -12.63 4.44
CA PHE A 193 17.90 -13.11 5.69
C PHE A 193 17.41 -14.56 5.62
N GLU A 194 17.68 -15.30 4.55
CA GLU A 194 17.16 -16.65 4.36
C GLU A 194 17.52 -17.62 5.49
N ALA A 195 18.67 -17.40 6.14
CA ALA A 195 19.11 -18.17 7.30
C ALA A 195 18.11 -18.16 8.48
N VAL A 196 17.18 -17.19 8.54
CA VAL A 196 16.13 -17.16 9.57
C VAL A 196 15.15 -18.32 9.46
N LYS A 197 15.05 -18.99 8.29
CA LYS A 197 14.21 -20.19 8.09
C LYS A 197 14.64 -21.35 8.98
N GLU A 198 15.93 -21.43 9.32
CA GLU A 198 16.49 -22.51 10.14
C GLU A 198 16.26 -22.29 11.64
N TYR A 199 15.79 -21.11 12.03
CA TYR A 199 15.62 -20.73 13.43
C TYR A 199 14.13 -20.57 13.76
N PRO A 200 13.63 -21.21 14.83
CA PRO A 200 12.25 -21.03 15.24
C PRO A 200 12.01 -19.59 15.68
N LEU A 201 10.77 -19.12 15.50
CA LEU A 201 10.35 -17.85 16.06
C LEU A 201 10.47 -17.91 17.59
N PRO A 202 11.14 -16.94 18.24
CA PRO A 202 11.24 -16.90 19.69
C PRO A 202 9.87 -16.78 20.38
N ASP A 203 9.70 -17.47 21.50
CA ASP A 203 8.47 -17.39 22.32
C ASP A 203 8.25 -16.01 22.95
N SER A 204 9.31 -15.22 23.10
CA SER A 204 9.24 -13.86 23.62
C SER A 204 10.19 -12.91 22.89
N PHE A 205 9.88 -11.63 22.99
CA PHE A 205 10.68 -10.52 22.46
C PHE A 205 11.30 -9.66 23.56
N GLU A 206 11.28 -10.10 24.84
CA GLU A 206 11.73 -9.30 26.00
C GLU A 206 13.16 -8.79 25.89
N LYS A 207 14.06 -9.54 25.23
CA LYS A 207 15.44 -9.10 24.99
C LYS A 207 15.53 -7.85 24.11
N MET A 208 14.55 -7.60 23.26
CA MET A 208 14.51 -6.41 22.40
C MET A 208 14.33 -5.12 23.19
N ARG A 209 13.83 -5.15 24.43
CA ARG A 209 13.74 -3.98 25.30
C ARG A 209 15.11 -3.31 25.54
N TYR A 210 16.19 -4.07 25.44
CA TYR A 210 17.55 -3.60 25.71
C TYR A 210 18.28 -3.13 24.46
N ILE A 211 17.65 -3.13 23.28
CA ILE A 211 18.31 -2.85 22.01
C ILE A 211 17.84 -1.50 21.47
N LYS A 212 18.73 -0.50 21.48
CA LYS A 212 18.44 0.85 20.95
C LYS A 212 18.20 0.78 19.43
N GLU A 213 17.35 1.67 18.93
CA GLU A 213 17.02 1.79 17.49
C GLU A 213 18.26 1.96 16.61
N SER A 214 19.18 2.84 17.02
CA SER A 214 20.45 3.09 16.34
C SER A 214 21.38 1.88 16.32
N VAL A 215 21.32 1.02 17.34
CA VAL A 215 22.10 -0.23 17.39
C VAL A 215 21.47 -1.28 16.48
N PHE A 216 20.13 -1.39 16.44
CA PHE A 216 19.45 -2.26 15.49
C PHE A 216 19.75 -1.85 14.04
N LYS A 217 19.72 -0.55 13.72
CA LYS A 217 20.17 0.01 12.44
C LYS A 217 21.58 -0.46 12.08
N ARG A 218 22.52 -0.44 13.05
CA ARG A 218 23.88 -0.96 12.86
C ARG A 218 23.93 -2.46 12.61
N CYS A 219 23.10 -3.26 13.28
CA CYS A 219 22.98 -4.69 12.98
C CYS A 219 22.55 -4.92 11.52
N LEU A 220 21.58 -4.15 11.01
CA LEU A 220 21.19 -4.21 9.59
C LEU A 220 22.37 -3.87 8.68
N GLY A 221 23.11 -2.80 8.99
CA GLY A 221 24.33 -2.43 8.26
C GLY A 221 25.39 -3.55 8.26
N MET A 222 25.58 -4.26 9.39
CA MET A 222 26.50 -5.40 9.46
C MET A 222 26.05 -6.58 8.60
N ILE A 223 24.76 -6.93 8.64
CA ILE A 223 24.19 -8.04 7.86
C ILE A 223 24.29 -7.74 6.36
N LEU A 224 23.90 -6.52 5.97
CA LEU A 224 23.87 -6.07 4.58
C LEU A 224 25.22 -5.57 4.06
N LYS A 225 26.23 -5.49 4.93
CA LYS A 225 27.58 -4.97 4.64
C LYS A 225 27.55 -3.52 4.12
N GLU A 226 26.73 -2.70 4.74
CA GLU A 226 26.50 -1.29 4.41
C GLU A 226 26.88 -0.36 5.56
N SER A 227 27.33 0.85 5.21
CA SER A 227 27.52 1.92 6.18
C SER A 227 26.18 2.46 6.67
N THR A 228 26.03 2.68 7.97
CA THR A 228 24.87 3.36 8.57
C THR A 228 25.23 4.81 8.86
N PRO A 229 24.92 5.77 7.96
CA PRO A 229 25.14 7.18 8.24
C PRO A 229 24.31 7.63 9.45
N LYS A 230 24.78 8.69 10.12
CA LYS A 230 24.05 9.31 11.23
C LYS A 230 22.78 9.98 10.70
N ASP A 231 21.72 9.87 11.50
CA ASP A 231 20.43 10.47 11.20
C ASP A 231 20.56 11.99 11.05
N TRP A 232 19.97 12.55 10.00
CA TRP A 232 19.83 14.00 9.83
C TRP A 232 18.36 14.37 9.63
N GLY A 233 17.99 15.61 9.99
CA GLY A 233 16.60 16.03 10.19
C GLY A 233 15.66 15.99 8.97
N GLY A 234 16.10 15.52 7.80
CA GLY A 234 15.29 15.35 6.60
C GLY A 234 15.14 13.91 6.12
N GLU A 235 15.55 12.91 6.91
CA GLU A 235 15.41 11.50 6.53
C GLU A 235 13.93 11.07 6.43
N SER A 236 13.57 10.47 5.30
CA SER A 236 12.23 9.94 5.05
C SER A 236 12.04 8.51 5.55
N SER A 237 13.14 7.79 5.78
CA SER A 237 13.23 6.46 6.39
C SER A 237 14.46 6.37 7.28
N ASP A 238 14.43 5.46 8.25
CA ASP A 238 15.51 5.27 9.22
C ASP A 238 16.69 4.48 8.61
N PHE A 239 16.43 3.64 7.59
CA PHE A 239 17.49 2.94 6.84
C PHE A 239 17.02 2.65 5.42
N PHE A 240 17.86 2.97 4.43
CA PHE A 240 17.60 2.69 3.02
C PHE A 240 18.73 1.83 2.45
N THR A 241 18.36 0.78 1.71
CA THR A 241 19.30 -0.12 1.04
C THR A 241 18.84 -0.40 -0.39
N SER A 242 19.79 -0.69 -1.27
CA SER A 242 19.51 -1.24 -2.60
C SER A 242 19.94 -2.70 -2.75
N HIS A 243 20.38 -3.37 -1.68
CA HIS A 243 21.06 -4.66 -1.74
C HIS A 243 20.20 -5.86 -1.32
N LEU A 244 18.88 -5.70 -1.13
CA LEU A 244 18.02 -6.85 -0.87
C LEU A 244 17.77 -7.65 -2.15
N HIS A 245 17.72 -8.97 -2.04
CA HIS A 245 17.35 -9.86 -3.14
C HIS A 245 16.08 -10.62 -2.81
N LEU A 246 15.10 -10.50 -3.71
CA LEU A 246 13.89 -11.31 -3.73
C LEU A 246 13.92 -12.16 -5.01
N PHE A 247 13.96 -13.48 -4.85
CA PHE A 247 14.27 -14.40 -5.94
C PHE A 247 15.62 -14.06 -6.61
N GLU A 248 15.65 -13.87 -7.94
CA GLU A 248 16.84 -13.47 -8.70
C GLU A 248 16.93 -11.95 -8.93
N ARG A 249 16.01 -11.17 -8.36
CA ARG A 249 15.94 -9.71 -8.55
C ARG A 249 16.47 -8.98 -7.33
N ARG A 250 17.36 -8.02 -7.58
CA ARG A 250 17.80 -7.03 -6.60
C ARG A 250 16.75 -5.93 -6.47
N LEU A 251 16.41 -5.58 -5.23
CA LEU A 251 15.38 -4.62 -4.85
C LEU A 251 15.93 -3.56 -3.89
N SER A 252 15.36 -2.37 -3.99
CA SER A 252 15.52 -1.32 -2.99
C SER A 252 14.51 -1.48 -1.84
N ALA A 253 14.94 -1.15 -0.63
CA ALA A 253 14.09 -1.20 0.55
C ALA A 253 14.32 0.01 1.46
N ALA A 254 13.21 0.53 1.98
CA ALA A 254 13.20 1.58 2.99
C ALA A 254 12.63 1.02 4.29
N PHE A 255 13.29 1.32 5.41
CA PHE A 255 12.95 0.84 6.74
C PHE A 255 12.50 1.99 7.62
N LEU A 256 11.39 1.79 8.32
CA LEU A 256 11.04 2.54 9.51
C LEU A 256 11.34 1.65 10.71
N LEU A 257 12.28 2.06 11.55
CA LEU A 257 12.74 1.35 12.74
C LEU A 257 12.16 2.03 13.97
N LYS A 258 11.70 1.25 14.96
CA LYS A 258 11.32 1.82 16.26
C LYS A 258 11.86 1.01 17.42
N GLY A 259 12.75 1.66 18.17
CA GLY A 259 13.35 1.10 19.38
C GLY A 259 12.45 1.16 20.63
N PRO A 260 13.01 0.83 21.81
CA PRO A 260 12.27 0.57 23.04
C PRO A 260 11.97 1.80 23.89
N ALA A 261 12.11 3.03 23.35
CA ALA A 261 11.91 4.28 24.10
C ALA A 261 10.58 4.32 24.88
N LYS A 262 9.54 3.72 24.29
CA LYS A 262 8.31 3.30 24.98
C LYS A 262 8.04 1.85 24.61
N TYR A 263 8.53 0.93 25.44
CA TYR A 263 8.36 -0.51 25.22
C TYR A 263 6.91 -0.94 25.45
N SER A 264 6.11 -0.87 24.38
CA SER A 264 4.70 -1.23 24.32
C SER A 264 4.34 -1.58 22.87
N PRO A 265 3.21 -2.27 22.62
CA PRO A 265 2.78 -2.56 21.25
C PRO A 265 2.72 -1.30 20.37
N MET A 266 3.20 -1.40 19.14
CA MET A 266 3.23 -0.29 18.19
C MET A 266 1.82 0.01 17.68
N THR A 267 1.34 1.20 18.03
CA THR A 267 0.21 1.90 17.41
C THR A 267 0.70 2.99 16.45
N LEU A 268 -0.20 3.54 15.63
CA LEU A 268 0.09 4.69 14.76
C LEU A 268 0.66 5.90 15.51
N SER A 269 0.27 6.11 16.78
CA SER A 269 0.80 7.19 17.61
C SER A 269 2.27 7.05 18.01
N HIS A 270 2.89 5.89 17.80
CA HIS A 270 4.35 5.71 17.97
C HIS A 270 5.14 6.19 16.74
N LEU A 271 4.47 6.42 15.60
CA LEU A 271 5.09 6.75 14.32
C LEU A 271 5.14 8.27 14.09
N GLY A 272 5.50 9.00 15.15
CA GLY A 272 5.59 10.46 15.18
C GLY A 272 4.25 11.19 15.27
N LYS A 273 4.29 12.52 15.11
CA LYS A 273 3.11 13.37 15.30
C LYS A 273 2.18 13.17 14.11
N ASN A 274 0.92 12.82 14.36
CA ASN A 274 -0.05 12.49 13.32
C ASN A 274 0.40 11.34 12.39
N SER A 275 1.21 10.40 12.91
CA SER A 275 1.72 9.26 12.12
C SER A 275 2.58 9.69 10.91
N ASP A 276 3.28 10.82 11.02
CA ASP A 276 4.04 11.41 9.91
C ASP A 276 5.16 10.49 9.40
N GLN A 277 5.76 9.67 10.27
CA GLN A 277 6.90 8.84 9.88
C GLN A 277 6.52 7.75 8.87
N ILE A 278 5.34 7.11 9.02
CA ILE A 278 4.89 6.09 8.06
C ILE A 278 4.45 6.71 6.73
N VAL A 279 3.99 7.96 6.74
CA VAL A 279 3.72 8.76 5.53
C VAL A 279 5.00 9.19 4.83
N ARG A 280 6.10 9.41 5.56
CA ARG A 280 7.41 9.64 4.92
C ARG A 280 7.96 8.36 4.31
N LEU A 281 7.82 7.22 5.01
CA LEU A 281 8.17 5.91 4.49
C LEU A 281 7.44 5.60 3.18
N SER A 282 6.15 5.92 3.06
CA SER A 282 5.39 5.67 1.82
C SER A 282 5.93 6.44 0.61
N LYS A 283 6.62 7.56 0.81
CA LYS A 283 7.17 8.42 -0.24
C LYS A 283 8.58 8.00 -0.68
N GLU A 284 9.20 7.06 0.04
CA GLU A 284 10.52 6.55 -0.34
C GLU A 284 10.44 5.84 -1.71
N PRO A 285 11.40 6.09 -2.62
CA PRO A 285 11.49 5.42 -3.91
C PRO A 285 12.09 4.01 -3.75
N ALA A 286 11.51 3.22 -2.85
CA ALA A 286 11.88 1.84 -2.57
C ALA A 286 10.90 0.85 -3.21
N ASP A 287 11.39 -0.30 -3.64
CA ASP A 287 10.57 -1.42 -4.10
C ASP A 287 9.84 -2.14 -2.94
N VAL A 288 10.42 -2.05 -1.73
CA VAL A 288 9.91 -2.68 -0.51
C VAL A 288 9.85 -1.67 0.64
N LEU A 289 8.71 -1.58 1.31
CA LEU A 289 8.54 -0.80 2.55
C LEU A 289 8.58 -1.71 3.77
N ILE A 290 9.45 -1.45 4.73
CA ILE A 290 9.63 -2.31 5.90
C ILE A 290 9.38 -1.52 7.18
N VAL A 291 8.50 -2.03 8.04
CA VAL A 291 8.29 -1.49 9.39
C VAL A 291 8.82 -2.49 10.40
N GLN A 292 9.73 -2.02 11.25
CA GLN A 292 10.32 -2.81 12.32
C GLN A 292 10.01 -2.22 13.69
N HIS A 293 9.73 -3.09 14.66
CA HIS A 293 9.57 -2.70 16.05
C HIS A 293 10.17 -3.71 17.03
N CYS A 294 10.56 -3.24 18.21
CA CYS A 294 11.05 -4.06 19.32
C CYS A 294 9.95 -4.85 20.07
N HIS A 295 8.67 -4.56 19.81
CA HIS A 295 7.49 -5.20 20.41
C HIS A 295 6.55 -5.68 19.28
N ASP A 296 5.42 -6.30 19.63
CA ASP A 296 4.30 -6.53 18.70
C ASP A 296 3.91 -5.25 17.94
N ILE A 297 3.52 -5.42 16.67
CA ILE A 297 2.99 -4.36 15.81
C ILE A 297 1.49 -4.59 15.64
N LEU A 298 0.68 -3.60 15.99
CA LEU A 298 -0.77 -3.77 15.99
C LEU A 298 -1.37 -3.67 14.58
N PRO A 299 -2.55 -4.30 14.34
CA PRO A 299 -3.20 -4.32 13.02
C PRO A 299 -3.33 -2.97 12.31
N PRO A 300 -3.63 -1.84 12.98
CA PRO A 300 -3.77 -0.54 12.30
C PRO A 300 -2.50 -0.08 11.57
N VAL A 301 -1.32 -0.38 12.13
CA VAL A 301 -0.03 -0.06 11.49
C VAL A 301 0.18 -0.94 10.26
N ILE A 302 -0.13 -2.25 10.38
CA ILE A 302 -0.01 -3.22 9.29
C ILE A 302 -0.97 -2.85 8.14
N GLU A 303 -2.22 -2.52 8.45
CA GLU A 303 -3.23 -2.09 7.48
C GLU A 303 -2.80 -0.79 6.77
N THR A 304 -2.24 0.18 7.50
CA THR A 304 -1.73 1.42 6.92
C THR A 304 -0.55 1.17 5.98
N LEU A 305 0.44 0.39 6.42
CA LEU A 305 1.58 0.01 5.59
C LEU A 305 1.14 -0.74 4.32
N LYS A 306 0.21 -1.69 4.47
CA LYS A 306 -0.39 -2.42 3.35
C LYS A 306 -0.96 -1.44 2.34
N VAL A 307 -1.80 -0.49 2.75
CA VAL A 307 -2.47 0.42 1.81
C VAL A 307 -1.46 1.32 1.08
N PHE A 308 -0.44 1.81 1.78
CA PHE A 308 0.64 2.59 1.16
C PHE A 308 1.48 1.78 0.17
N ALA A 309 1.72 0.51 0.48
CA ALA A 309 2.48 -0.39 -0.38
C ALA A 309 1.64 -0.84 -1.59
N THR A 310 0.37 -1.18 -1.39
CA THR A 310 -0.49 -1.74 -2.45
C THR A 310 -1.36 -0.67 -3.13
N GLN A 311 -0.85 0.55 -3.25
CA GLN A 311 -1.55 1.60 -3.99
C GLN A 311 -1.73 1.16 -5.46
N PRO A 312 -2.94 1.21 -6.04
CA PRO A 312 -3.18 0.70 -7.39
C PRO A 312 -2.30 1.28 -8.49
N SER A 313 -1.91 2.55 -8.38
CA SER A 313 -1.02 3.23 -9.32
C SER A 313 0.46 2.93 -9.12
N GLN A 314 0.86 2.40 -7.96
CA GLN A 314 2.26 2.21 -7.58
C GLN A 314 2.40 1.09 -6.53
N ALA A 315 2.04 -0.13 -6.93
CA ALA A 315 2.13 -1.28 -6.03
C ALA A 315 3.59 -1.68 -5.77
N ARG A 316 3.90 -1.87 -4.49
CA ARG A 316 5.20 -2.23 -3.91
C ARG A 316 5.02 -3.35 -2.91
N HIS A 317 6.11 -4.04 -2.61
CA HIS A 317 6.10 -5.03 -1.53
C HIS A 317 6.16 -4.33 -0.16
N TYR A 318 5.74 -5.03 0.88
CA TYR A 318 5.94 -4.58 2.25
C TYR A 318 6.28 -5.74 3.19
N CYS A 319 7.01 -5.43 4.24
CA CYS A 319 7.39 -6.40 5.28
C CYS A 319 7.18 -5.79 6.67
N VAL A 320 6.77 -6.63 7.63
CA VAL A 320 6.59 -6.25 9.03
C VAL A 320 7.50 -7.12 9.87
N MET A 321 8.34 -6.48 10.68
CA MET A 321 9.28 -7.13 11.59
C MET A 321 8.94 -6.75 13.02
N ASP A 322 8.14 -7.57 13.69
CA ASP A 322 7.85 -7.36 15.11
C ASP A 322 9.06 -7.69 16.01
N GLY A 323 8.90 -7.57 17.32
CA GLY A 323 9.97 -7.88 18.27
C GLY A 323 10.50 -9.32 18.18
N ARG A 324 9.66 -10.30 17.84
CA ARG A 324 10.08 -11.70 17.73
C ARG A 324 10.87 -11.94 16.47
N GLU A 325 10.42 -11.37 15.35
CA GLU A 325 11.14 -11.40 14.08
C GLU A 325 12.50 -10.71 14.19
N SER A 326 12.51 -9.52 14.80
CA SER A 326 13.73 -8.76 15.06
C SER A 326 14.71 -9.56 15.93
N LEU A 327 14.22 -10.22 16.97
CA LEU A 327 15.05 -11.07 17.83
C LEU A 327 15.54 -12.34 17.11
N ARG A 328 14.68 -12.96 16.29
CA ARG A 328 15.03 -14.12 15.45
C ARG A 328 16.21 -13.77 14.54
N MET A 329 16.13 -12.64 13.83
CA MET A 329 17.19 -12.13 12.99
C MET A 329 18.51 -11.97 13.78
N LEU A 330 18.48 -11.28 14.91
CA LEU A 330 19.69 -11.03 15.70
C LEU A 330 20.34 -12.32 16.22
N LYS A 331 19.56 -13.35 16.55
CA LYS A 331 20.07 -14.66 16.96
C LYS A 331 20.76 -15.37 15.80
N VAL A 332 20.12 -15.42 14.64
CA VAL A 332 20.63 -16.10 13.43
C VAL A 332 21.99 -15.56 13.02
N PHE A 333 22.17 -14.23 13.09
CA PHE A 333 23.42 -13.57 12.71
C PHE A 333 24.42 -13.44 13.86
N ASN A 334 24.16 -14.05 15.03
CA ASN A 334 25.00 -13.96 16.23
C ASN A 334 25.28 -12.51 16.68
N LEU A 335 24.31 -11.60 16.49
CA LEU A 335 24.43 -10.17 16.81
C LEU A 335 23.74 -9.80 18.12
N LEU A 336 22.95 -10.69 18.72
CA LEU A 336 22.14 -10.37 19.90
C LEU A 336 22.96 -9.84 21.09
N ASP A 337 23.97 -10.59 21.52
CA ASP A 337 24.76 -10.22 22.71
C ASP A 337 25.58 -8.95 22.46
N TRP A 338 26.09 -8.79 21.23
CA TRP A 338 26.75 -7.56 20.79
C TRP A 338 25.80 -6.37 20.85
N ALA A 339 24.59 -6.51 20.31
CA ALA A 339 23.60 -5.44 20.25
C ALA A 339 23.14 -4.97 21.64
N ILE A 340 22.97 -5.90 22.58
CA ILE A 340 22.66 -5.56 23.97
C ILE A 340 23.81 -4.78 24.60
N LYS A 341 25.04 -5.27 24.49
CA LYS A 341 26.24 -4.61 25.06
C LYS A 341 26.45 -3.21 24.47
N GLU A 342 26.31 -3.08 23.15
CA GLU A 342 26.50 -1.81 22.46
C GLU A 342 25.42 -0.79 22.83
N SER A 343 24.19 -1.24 23.04
CA SER A 343 23.07 -0.39 23.49
C SER A 343 23.30 0.17 24.90
N CYS A 344 23.97 -0.59 25.77
CA CYS A 344 24.38 -0.12 27.10
C CYS A 344 25.59 0.83 27.07
N SER A 345 26.43 0.76 26.03
CA SER A 345 27.69 1.52 25.96
C SER A 345 27.58 2.85 25.20
N SER A 346 26.51 3.00 24.40
CA SER A 346 26.25 4.17 23.56
C SER A 346 25.32 5.16 24.29
N ASP A 347 25.81 5.79 25.35
CA ASP A 347 25.12 6.90 26.04
C ASP A 347 25.64 8.27 25.58
#